data_AF-A0AAU7PTV7-F1
#
_entry.id   AF-A0AAU7PTV7-F1
#
_cell.length_a   1.000
_cell.length_b   1.000
_cell.length_c   1.000
_cell.angle_alpha   90.00
_cell.angle_beta   90.00
_cell.angle_gamma   90.00
#
_symmetry.space_group_name_H-M   'P 1'
#
loop_
_entity.id
_entity.type
_entity.pdbx_description
1 polymer ?
#
loop_
_entity_poly.entity_id
_entity_poly.type
_entity_poly.pdbx_seq_one_letter_code
_entity_poly.pdbx_strand_id
1 'polypeptide(L)'
;MRISYEFITGEKFEIEVDDNIGEVIIEMEKMQSRRNRAETRRHNSLEFMQENRDGYCPMQFADNRADVEQIIIHSDEKERLHRAIQKLNSKDSIIVQKYYFEDMTMVEIGKELGITAMAVSKRLKKIPDKIKKLLD
;
A
#
# COMPACT_ATOMS: atom_id res chain seq x y z
N MET A 1 -33.18 4.54 40.12
CA MET A 1 -32.89 3.79 38.87
C MET A 1 -31.71 2.82 39.02
N ARG A 2 -31.71 1.64 38.35
CA ARG A 2 -30.54 0.73 38.28
C ARG A 2 -29.69 1.01 37.03
N ILE A 3 -28.38 1.15 37.20
CA ILE A 3 -27.39 1.31 36.11
C ILE A 3 -26.34 0.20 36.16
N SER A 4 -25.78 -0.14 35.01
CA SER A 4 -24.64 -1.05 34.88
C SER A 4 -23.40 -0.23 34.53
N TYR A 5 -22.36 -0.32 35.35
CA TYR A 5 -21.07 0.30 35.09
C TYR A 5 -20.01 -0.77 34.78
N GLU A 6 -19.22 -0.55 33.74
CA GLU A 6 -18.10 -1.41 33.34
C GLU A 6 -16.78 -0.71 33.65
N PHE A 7 -15.98 -1.30 34.54
CA PHE A 7 -14.64 -0.81 34.86
C PHE A 7 -13.68 -1.07 33.71
N ILE A 8 -12.57 -0.31 33.66
CA ILE A 8 -11.49 -0.49 32.65
C ILE A 8 -10.90 -1.91 32.71
N THR A 9 -11.01 -2.59 33.86
CA THR A 9 -10.61 -3.98 34.09
C THR A 9 -11.56 -5.01 33.45
N GLY A 10 -12.70 -4.59 32.91
CA GLY A 10 -13.75 -5.45 32.33
C GLY A 10 -14.78 -5.98 33.34
N GLU A 11 -14.64 -5.62 34.62
CA GLU A 11 -15.61 -5.98 35.66
C GLU A 11 -16.88 -5.14 35.50
N LYS A 12 -18.05 -5.78 35.59
CA LYS A 12 -19.36 -5.13 35.50
C LYS A 12 -20.03 -5.11 36.85
N PHE A 13 -20.56 -3.95 37.24
CA PHE A 13 -21.21 -3.75 38.52
C PHE A 13 -22.54 -3.04 38.32
N GLU A 14 -23.59 -3.59 38.92
CA GLU A 14 -24.93 -3.00 38.88
C GLU A 14 -25.19 -2.20 40.16
N ILE A 15 -25.51 -0.93 40.01
CA ILE A 15 -25.70 0.01 41.11
C ILE A 15 -27.11 0.59 41.04
N GLU A 16 -27.77 0.67 42.19
CA GLU A 16 -28.99 1.46 42.34
C GLU A 16 -28.60 2.90 42.69
N VAL A 17 -28.98 3.83 41.82
CA VAL A 17 -28.69 5.26 41.93
C VAL A 17 -29.98 6.08 41.92
N ASP A 18 -29.89 7.28 42.48
CA ASP A 18 -30.96 8.29 42.40
C ASP A 18 -31.25 8.66 40.94
N ASP A 19 -32.50 9.01 40.64
CA ASP A 19 -32.94 9.27 39.27
C ASP A 19 -32.23 10.49 38.64
N ASN A 20 -31.90 11.53 39.42
CA ASN A 20 -31.14 12.68 38.93
C ASN A 20 -29.72 12.28 38.48
N ILE A 21 -29.09 11.37 39.23
CA ILE A 21 -27.75 10.85 38.91
C ILE A 21 -27.82 9.91 37.71
N GLY A 22 -28.85 9.06 37.65
CA GLY A 22 -29.11 8.17 36.53
C GLY A 22 -29.28 8.91 35.22
N GLU A 23 -30.05 10.00 35.21
CA GLU A 23 -30.26 10.84 34.01
C GLU A 23 -28.95 11.45 33.49
N VAL A 24 -28.12 12.00 34.38
CA VAL A 24 -26.82 12.58 34.02
C VAL A 24 -25.91 11.53 33.39
N ILE A 25 -25.85 10.32 33.96
CA ILE A 25 -25.02 9.22 33.44
C ILE A 25 -25.48 8.79 32.04
N ILE A 26 -26.79 8.61 31.84
CA ILE A 26 -27.35 8.28 30.51
C ILE A 26 -27.02 9.37 29.48
N GLU A 27 -27.11 10.64 29.86
CA GLU A 27 -26.78 11.76 28.99
C GLU A 27 -25.28 11.74 28.60
N MET A 28 -24.41 11.48 29.58
CA MET A 28 -22.97 11.34 29.34
C MET A 28 -22.64 10.18 28.38
N GLU A 29 -23.26 9.01 28.54
CA GLU A 29 -23.07 7.87 27.62
C GLU A 29 -23.53 8.20 26.19
N LYS A 30 -24.69 8.85 26.06
CA LYS A 30 -25.19 9.33 24.76
C LYS A 30 -24.23 10.32 24.13
N MET A 31 -23.69 11.26 24.92
CA MET A 31 -22.72 12.24 24.45
C MET A 31 -21.41 11.58 24.01
N GLN A 32 -20.87 10.65 24.80
CA GLN A 32 -19.68 9.88 24.45
C GLN A 32 -19.91 9.06 23.17
N SER A 33 -21.05 8.37 23.04
CA SER A 33 -21.41 7.63 21.82
C SER A 33 -21.46 8.53 20.57
N ARG A 34 -22.00 9.75 20.70
CA ARG A 34 -22.03 10.73 19.60
C ARG A 34 -20.63 11.21 19.24
N ARG A 35 -19.80 11.53 20.23
CA ARG A 35 -18.41 11.94 20.03
C ARG A 35 -17.58 10.83 19.40
N ASN A 36 -17.68 9.61 19.90
CA ASN A 36 -17.00 8.44 19.33
C ASN A 36 -17.44 8.23 17.88
N ARG A 37 -18.74 8.32 17.56
CA ARG A 37 -19.20 8.25 16.16
C ARG A 37 -18.63 9.37 15.29
N ALA A 38 -18.52 10.59 15.81
CA ALA A 38 -17.91 11.70 15.08
C ALA A 38 -16.40 11.47 14.86
N GLU A 39 -15.72 10.89 15.84
CA GLU A 39 -14.28 10.62 15.81
C GLU A 39 -13.93 9.43 14.92
N THR A 40 -14.65 8.30 15.03
CA THR A 40 -14.42 7.11 14.19
C THR A 40 -14.61 7.41 12.70
N ARG A 41 -15.43 8.39 12.32
CA ARG A 41 -15.55 8.86 10.92
C ARG A 41 -14.28 9.52 10.37
N ARG A 42 -13.34 9.86 11.24
CA ARG A 42 -12.04 10.45 10.91
C ARG A 42 -10.90 9.43 10.98
N HIS A 43 -11.18 8.22 11.49
CA HIS A 43 -10.18 7.17 11.57
C HIS A 43 -9.96 6.57 10.18
N ASN A 44 -8.72 6.56 9.74
CA ASN A 44 -8.25 5.68 8.68
C ASN A 44 -7.22 4.74 9.32
N SER A 45 -7.23 3.45 8.99
CA SER A 45 -6.19 2.56 9.51
C SER A 45 -4.84 2.92 8.87
N LEU A 46 -3.75 2.73 9.61
CA LEU A 46 -2.41 2.98 9.08
C LEU A 46 -2.13 2.11 7.86
N GLU A 47 -2.56 0.85 7.89
CA GLU A 47 -2.46 -0.08 6.77
C GLU A 47 -3.20 0.43 5.52
N PHE A 48 -4.42 0.95 5.69
CA PHE A 48 -5.18 1.58 4.61
C PHE A 48 -4.49 2.82 4.06
N MET A 49 -3.81 3.59 4.92
CA MET A 49 -3.06 4.79 4.51
C MET A 49 -1.70 4.47 3.87
N GLN A 50 -1.13 3.29 4.14
CA GLN A 50 0.15 2.81 3.62
C GLN A 50 -0.01 1.90 2.39
N GLU A 51 -1.24 1.64 1.92
CA GLU A 51 -1.49 0.89 0.70
C GLU A 51 -0.97 1.67 -0.51
N ASN A 52 0.32 1.49 -0.81
CA ASN A 52 0.99 2.04 -1.97
C ASN A 52 0.59 1.25 -3.23
N ARG A 53 -0.62 1.50 -3.71
CA ARG A 53 -1.07 1.01 -5.01
C ARG A 53 -0.89 2.12 -6.05
N ASP A 54 -0.36 1.79 -7.22
CA ASP A 54 -0.20 2.77 -8.30
C ASP A 54 -1.55 3.46 -8.61
N GLY A 55 -1.59 4.79 -8.52
CA GLY A 55 -2.80 5.58 -8.74
C GLY A 55 -3.75 5.70 -7.53
N TYR A 56 -3.39 5.13 -6.36
CA TYR A 56 -4.15 5.28 -5.12
C TYR A 56 -3.37 6.12 -4.11
N CYS A 57 -3.80 7.38 -3.95
CA CYS A 57 -3.37 8.24 -2.86
C CYS A 57 -4.61 8.52 -1.99
N PRO A 58 -4.60 8.21 -0.69
CA PRO A 58 -5.65 8.67 0.21
C PRO A 58 -5.84 10.17 0.05
N MET A 59 -7.08 10.67 0.07
CA MET A 59 -7.38 12.09 -0.17
C MET A 59 -6.62 13.03 0.78
N GLN A 60 -6.24 12.54 1.97
CA GLN A 60 -5.42 13.32 2.91
C GLN A 60 -3.99 13.59 2.41
N PHE A 61 -3.50 12.80 1.46
CA PHE A 61 -2.18 12.92 0.84
C PHE A 61 -2.24 13.30 -0.64
N ALA A 62 -3.44 13.48 -1.20
CA ALA A 62 -3.59 13.91 -2.58
C ALA A 62 -2.99 15.32 -2.72
N ASP A 63 -1.95 15.45 -3.55
CA ASP A 63 -1.46 16.76 -3.95
C ASP A 63 -2.41 17.33 -5.00
N ASN A 64 -3.18 18.36 -4.63
CA ASN A 64 -4.12 19.03 -5.53
C ASN A 64 -3.43 19.75 -6.71
N ARG A 65 -2.10 19.83 -6.70
CA ARG A 65 -1.29 20.32 -7.83
C ARG A 65 -0.79 19.20 -8.73
N ALA A 66 -1.03 17.94 -8.37
CA ALA A 66 -0.62 16.81 -9.18
C ALA A 66 -1.35 16.84 -10.51
N ASP A 67 -0.58 16.75 -11.59
CA ASP A 67 -1.11 16.67 -12.93
C ASP A 67 -1.65 15.25 -13.17
N VAL A 68 -2.97 15.12 -13.11
CA VAL A 68 -3.69 13.85 -13.26
C VAL A 68 -3.40 13.24 -14.64
N GLU A 69 -3.24 14.05 -15.69
CA GLU A 69 -2.92 13.56 -17.02
C GLU A 69 -1.53 12.91 -17.02
N GLN A 70 -0.55 13.55 -16.39
CA GLN A 70 0.80 12.99 -16.28
C GLN A 70 0.82 11.69 -15.48
N ILE A 71 0.04 11.59 -14.40
CA ILE A 71 -0.07 10.34 -13.61
C ILE A 71 -0.58 9.20 -14.49
N ILE A 72 -1.61 9.45 -15.29
CA ILE A 72 -2.20 8.45 -16.19
C ILE A 72 -1.22 8.08 -17.31
N ILE A 73 -0.50 9.05 -17.88
CA ILE A 73 0.51 8.78 -18.91
C ILE A 73 1.61 7.88 -18.33
N HIS A 74 2.14 8.20 -17.14
CA HIS A 74 3.18 7.40 -16.50
C HIS A 74 2.70 5.98 -16.17
N SER A 75 1.44 5.81 -15.75
CA SER A 75 0.91 4.49 -15.44
C SER A 75 0.76 3.63 -16.70
N ASP A 76 0.27 4.21 -17.82
CA ASP A 76 0.18 3.50 -19.10
C ASP A 76 1.57 3.17 -19.67
N GLU A 77 2.53 4.10 -19.60
CA GLU A 77 3.93 3.85 -19.99
C GLU A 77 4.55 2.70 -19.19
N LYS A 78 4.33 2.68 -17.87
CA LYS A 78 4.78 1.60 -16.98
C LYS A 78 4.14 0.26 -17.35
N GLU A 79 2.83 0.23 -17.62
CA GLU A 79 2.15 -0.99 -18.02
C GLU A 79 2.65 -1.50 -19.38
N ARG A 80 2.84 -0.61 -20.36
CA ARG A 80 3.44 -0.93 -21.65
C ARG A 80 4.85 -1.51 -21.49
N LEU A 81 5.68 -0.93 -20.63
CA LEU A 81 7.02 -1.42 -20.32
C LEU A 81 6.98 -2.83 -19.71
N HIS A 82 6.10 -3.07 -18.73
CA HIS A 82 5.94 -4.39 -18.13
C HIS A 82 5.52 -5.45 -19.16
N ARG A 83 4.56 -5.11 -20.04
CA ARG A 83 4.14 -5.99 -21.14
C ARG A 83 5.30 -6.29 -22.10
N ALA A 84 6.14 -5.30 -22.42
CA ALA A 84 7.32 -5.51 -23.25
C ALA A 84 8.37 -6.42 -22.57
N ILE A 85 8.59 -6.27 -21.26
CA ILE A 85 9.49 -7.14 -20.48
C ILE A 85 8.98 -8.59 -20.45
N GLN A 86 7.66 -8.80 -20.35
CA GLN A 86 7.06 -10.14 -20.39
C GLN A 86 7.22 -10.82 -21.76
N LYS A 87 7.30 -10.04 -22.85
CA LYS A 87 7.54 -10.56 -24.21
C LYS A 87 9.01 -10.88 -24.50
N LEU A 88 9.94 -10.50 -23.62
CA LEU A 88 11.35 -10.88 -23.77
C LEU A 88 11.52 -12.40 -23.66
N ASN A 89 12.61 -12.90 -24.24
CA ASN A 89 13.00 -14.30 -24.04
C ASN A 89 13.21 -14.59 -22.54
N SER A 90 12.78 -15.76 -22.07
CA SER A 90 12.91 -16.26 -20.69
C SER A 90 14.23 -15.87 -20.01
N LYS A 91 15.37 -16.17 -20.63
CA LYS A 91 16.70 -15.84 -20.07
C LYS A 91 16.96 -14.34 -19.90
N ASP A 92 16.48 -13.52 -20.83
CA ASP A 92 16.68 -12.06 -20.77
C ASP A 92 15.73 -11.43 -19.73
N SER A 93 14.49 -11.93 -19.65
CA SER A 93 13.53 -11.52 -18.62
C SER A 93 14.04 -11.83 -17.21
N ILE A 94 14.60 -13.02 -16.99
CA ILE A 94 15.23 -13.39 -15.70
C ILE A 94 16.40 -12.48 -15.37
N ILE A 95 17.24 -12.13 -16.35
CA ILE A 95 18.35 -11.19 -16.12
C ILE A 95 17.84 -9.80 -15.72
N VAL A 96 16.76 -9.31 -16.33
CA VAL A 96 16.12 -8.04 -15.95
C VAL A 96 15.62 -8.11 -14.51
N GLN A 97 14.87 -9.18 -14.17
CA GLN A 97 14.34 -9.38 -12.83
C GLN A 97 15.46 -9.36 -11.78
N LYS A 98 16.47 -10.19 -11.96
CA LYS A 98 17.56 -10.33 -10.99
C LYS A 98 18.41 -9.08 -10.84
N TYR A 99 18.66 -8.38 -11.94
CA TYR A 99 19.55 -7.21 -11.93
C TYR A 99 18.86 -5.95 -11.42
N TYR A 100 17.61 -5.69 -11.84
CA TYR A 100 16.91 -4.43 -11.54
C TYR A 100 15.95 -4.50 -10.35
N PHE A 101 15.49 -5.71 -9.95
CA PHE A 101 14.51 -5.87 -8.88
C PHE A 101 15.06 -6.64 -7.67
N GLU A 102 16.08 -7.48 -7.86
CA GLU A 102 16.72 -8.26 -6.78
C GLU A 102 18.14 -7.75 -6.44
N ASP A 103 18.59 -6.66 -7.06
CA ASP A 103 19.90 -6.02 -6.88
C ASP A 103 21.11 -6.98 -6.97
N MET A 104 20.97 -8.08 -7.73
CA MET A 104 22.03 -9.09 -7.86
C MET A 104 23.16 -8.60 -8.78
N THR A 105 24.40 -8.97 -8.44
CA THR A 105 25.55 -8.66 -9.29
C THR A 105 25.56 -9.52 -10.56
N MET A 106 26.18 -9.02 -11.63
CA MET A 106 26.32 -9.79 -12.90
C MET A 106 27.06 -11.13 -12.71
N VAL A 107 27.92 -11.23 -11.69
CA VAL A 107 28.67 -12.45 -11.35
C VAL A 107 27.74 -13.48 -10.72
N GLU A 108 26.89 -13.08 -9.78
CA GLU A 108 25.91 -13.97 -9.13
C GLU A 108 24.87 -14.46 -10.12
N ILE A 109 24.33 -13.55 -10.94
CA ILE A 109 23.40 -13.89 -12.02
C ILE A 109 24.04 -14.88 -13.01
N GLY A 110 25.31 -14.66 -13.35
CA GLY A 110 26.05 -15.57 -14.22
C GLY A 110 26.21 -16.97 -13.62
N LYS A 111 26.59 -17.05 -12.34
CA LYS A 111 26.73 -18.32 -11.61
C LYS A 111 25.42 -19.10 -11.60
N GLU A 112 24.29 -18.44 -11.32
CA GLU A 112 22.98 -19.08 -11.26
C GLU A 112 22.49 -19.55 -12.64
N LEU A 113 22.73 -18.76 -13.68
CA LEU A 113 22.34 -19.08 -15.06
C LEU A 113 23.34 -20.01 -15.78
N GLY A 114 24.45 -20.38 -15.14
CA GLY A 114 25.51 -21.18 -15.75
C GLY A 114 26.23 -20.47 -16.90
N ILE A 115 26.32 -19.14 -16.88
CA ILE A 115 26.96 -18.30 -17.90
C ILE A 115 28.00 -17.36 -17.30
N THR A 116 28.89 -16.83 -18.12
CA THR A 116 29.90 -15.86 -17.64
C THR A 116 29.26 -14.51 -17.34
N ALA A 117 29.82 -13.76 -16.38
CA ALA A 117 29.40 -12.38 -16.08
C ALA A 117 29.48 -11.47 -17.33
N MET A 118 30.45 -11.72 -18.20
CA MET A 118 30.58 -11.03 -19.49
C MET A 118 29.37 -11.28 -20.42
N ALA A 119 28.83 -12.51 -20.43
CA ALA A 119 27.63 -12.83 -21.19
C ALA A 119 26.40 -12.12 -20.65
N VAL A 120 26.26 -12.03 -19.31
CA VAL A 120 25.20 -11.26 -18.65
C VAL A 120 25.32 -9.78 -19.02
N SER A 121 26.51 -9.18 -18.91
CA SER A 121 26.76 -7.78 -19.28
C SER A 121 26.39 -7.48 -20.74
N LYS A 122 26.78 -8.35 -21.67
CA LYS A 122 26.41 -8.22 -23.09
C LYS A 122 24.89 -8.28 -23.32
N ARG A 123 24.18 -9.11 -22.56
CA ARG A 123 22.71 -9.19 -22.63
C ARG A 123 22.05 -7.95 -22.06
N LEU A 124 22.47 -7.50 -20.87
CA LEU A 124 21.99 -6.26 -20.25
C LEU A 124 22.12 -5.06 -21.19
N LYS A 125 23.22 -4.96 -21.95
CA LYS A 125 23.38 -3.90 -22.97
C LYS A 125 22.38 -4.00 -24.13
N LYS A 126 21.95 -5.20 -24.52
CA LYS A 126 21.04 -5.42 -25.67
C LYS A 126 19.57 -5.44 -25.30
N ILE A 127 19.24 -5.68 -24.03
CA ILE A 127 17.86 -5.78 -23.57
C ILE A 127 17.07 -4.48 -23.80
N PRO A 128 17.60 -3.27 -23.52
CA PRO A 128 16.91 -2.02 -23.82
C PRO A 128 16.53 -1.88 -25.29
N ASP A 129 17.43 -2.24 -26.22
CA ASP A 129 17.13 -2.22 -27.65
C ASP A 129 16.01 -3.20 -28.03
N LYS A 130 15.94 -4.36 -27.37
CA LYS A 130 14.85 -5.33 -27.58
C LYS A 130 13.53 -4.82 -27.03
N ILE A 131 13.54 -4.23 -25.84
CA ILE A 131 12.34 -3.63 -25.23
C ILE A 131 11.83 -2.50 -26.12
N LYS A 132 12.71 -1.62 -26.62
CA LYS A 132 12.32 -0.54 -27.54
C LYS A 132 11.56 -1.07 -28.75
N LYS A 133 12.08 -2.11 -29.40
CA LYS A 133 11.43 -2.78 -30.54
C LYS A 133 10.09 -3.47 -30.22
N LEU A 134 9.79 -3.72 -28.94
CA LEU A 134 8.53 -4.32 -28.49
C LEU A 134 7.52 -3.27 -28.03
N LEU A 135 7.97 -2.03 -27.81
CA LEU A 135 7.16 -0.86 -27.46
C LEU A 135 6.71 -0.07 -28.69
N ASP A 136 7.53 -0.10 -29.75
CA ASP A 136 7.22 0.32 -31.13
C ASP A 136 6.20 -0.64 -31.79
#